data_AF-M4NEG6-F1
#
_entry.id   AF-M4NEG6-F1
#
_cell.length_a   1.000
_cell.length_b   1.000
_cell.length_c   1.000
_cell.angle_alpha   90.00
_cell.angle_beta   90.00
_cell.angle_gamma   90.00
#
_symmetry.space_group_name_H-M   'P 1'
#
loop_
_entity.id
_entity.type
_entity.pdbx_description
1 polymer ?
#
loop_
_entity_poly.entity_id
_entity_poly.type
_entity_poly.pdbx_seq_one_letter_code
_entity_poly.pdbx_strand_id
1 'polypeptide(L)' 'MSSSRAELESSIASLAARLPALRAEYPDNGDLMMAFAGEADVVQDAAGPADEAWVHERLSALLSEAIGEA' A
#
# COMPACT_ATOMS: atom_id res chain seq x y z
N MET A 1 -6.06 -17.97 3.98
CA MET A 1 -7.45 -17.53 3.86
C MET A 1 -7.41 -16.07 3.47
N SER A 2 -8.24 -15.64 2.53
CA SER A 2 -8.30 -14.24 2.12
C SER A 2 -9.02 -13.41 3.18
N SER A 3 -8.52 -12.20 3.43
CA SER A 3 -9.17 -11.21 4.28
C SER A 3 -10.45 -10.67 3.62
N SER A 4 -11.39 -10.21 4.43
CA SER A 4 -12.57 -9.48 3.96
C SER A 4 -12.20 -8.09 3.45
N ARG A 5 -13.04 -7.48 2.61
CA ARG A 5 -12.84 -6.09 2.14
C ARG A 5 -12.65 -5.10 3.29
N ALA A 6 -13.39 -5.22 4.38
CA ALA A 6 -13.24 -4.33 5.54
C ALA A 6 -11.85 -4.45 6.21
N GLU A 7 -11.31 -5.66 6.30
CA GLU A 7 -9.96 -5.90 6.82
C GLU A 7 -8.88 -5.37 5.88
N LEU A 8 -9.06 -5.53 4.57
CA LEU A 8 -8.18 -4.96 3.56
C LEU A 8 -8.21 -3.43 3.58
N GLU A 9 -9.39 -2.82 3.68
CA GLU A 9 -9.56 -1.36 3.83
C GLU A 9 -8.83 -0.84 5.08
N SER A 10 -8.97 -1.53 6.21
CA SER A 10 -8.26 -1.17 7.45
C SER A 10 -6.74 -1.31 7.31
N SER A 11 -6.27 -2.32 6.57
CA SER A 11 -4.84 -2.53 6.32
C SER A 11 -4.28 -1.45 5.41
N ILE A 12 -4.99 -1.10 4.33
CA ILE A 12 -4.64 -0.02 3.41
C ILE A 12 -4.64 1.34 4.13
N ALA A 13 -5.63 1.60 4.99
CA ALA A 13 -5.68 2.82 5.80
C ALA A 13 -4.50 2.92 6.77
N SER A 14 -4.07 1.79 7.35
CA SER A 14 -2.89 1.74 8.23
C SER A 14 -1.60 2.03 7.46
N LEU A 15 -1.46 1.48 6.25
CA LEU A 15 -0.34 1.79 5.35
C LEU A 15 -0.32 3.27 4.96
N ALA A 16 -1.49 3.83 4.60
CA ALA A 16 -1.62 5.25 4.27
C ALA A 16 -1.21 6.16 5.45
N ALA A 17 -1.55 5.78 6.69
CA ALA A 17 -1.14 6.52 7.88
C ALA A 17 0.37 6.45 8.15
N ARG A 18 1.06 5.38 7.70
CA ARG A 18 2.51 5.21 7.84
C ARG A 18 3.31 5.88 6.72
N LEU A 19 2.69 6.14 5.56
CA LEU A 19 3.37 6.76 4.41
C LEU A 19 4.18 8.03 4.74
N PRO A 20 3.69 9.00 5.55
CA PRO A 20 4.48 10.17 5.89
C PRO A 20 5.78 9.84 6.66
N ALA A 21 5.74 8.82 7.53
CA ALA A 21 6.93 8.36 8.25
C ALA A 21 7.90 7.62 7.31
N LEU A 22 7.37 6.74 6.45
CA LEU A 22 8.14 6.09 5.39
C LEU A 22 8.86 7.10 4.49
N ARG A 23 8.20 8.20 4.10
CA ARG A 23 8.82 9.27 3.30
C ARG A 23 9.94 10.01 4.05
N ALA A 24 9.82 10.13 5.37
CA ALA A 24 10.86 10.75 6.20
C ALA A 24 12.06 9.81 6.40
N GLU A 25 11.81 8.50 6.50
CA GLU A 25 12.84 7.46 6.63
C GLU A 25 13.56 7.19 5.29
N TYR A 26 12.82 7.22 4.19
CA TYR A 26 13.28 6.96 2.83
C TYR A 26 12.98 8.16 1.93
N PRO A 27 13.84 9.20 1.93
CA PRO A 27 13.63 10.40 1.12
C PRO A 27 13.90 10.19 -0.37
N ASP A 28 14.62 9.12 -0.75
CA ASP A 28 14.77 8.71 -2.14
C ASP A 28 13.53 7.91 -2.58
N ASN A 29 13.01 8.26 -3.76
CA ASN A 29 11.80 7.62 -4.28
C ASN A 29 11.99 6.11 -4.53
N GLY A 30 13.19 5.66 -4.94
CA GLY A 30 13.50 4.25 -5.14
C GLY A 30 13.44 3.46 -3.84
N ASP A 31 14.07 3.99 -2.79
CA ASP A 31 14.07 3.37 -1.46
C ASP A 31 12.67 3.39 -0.84
N LEU A 32 11.93 4.49 -1.01
CA LEU A 32 10.53 4.60 -0.58
C LEU A 32 9.64 3.57 -1.27
N MET A 33 9.78 3.42 -2.60
CA MET A 33 9.02 2.42 -3.37
C MET A 33 9.30 1.01 -2.88
N MET A 34 10.57 0.67 -2.59
CA MET A 34 10.93 -0.64 -2.05
C MET A 34 10.36 -0.86 -0.65
N ALA A 35 10.44 0.13 0.23
CA ALA A 35 9.89 0.05 1.58
C ALA A 35 8.35 -0.08 1.57
N PHE A 36 7.68 0.70 0.71
CA PHE A 36 6.24 0.59 0.49
C PHE A 36 5.85 -0.76 -0.09
N ALA A 37 6.60 -1.29 -1.07
CA ALA A 37 6.32 -2.58 -1.70
C ALA A 37 6.28 -3.71 -0.67
N GLY A 38 7.22 -3.72 0.29
CA GLY A 38 7.21 -4.72 1.38
C GLY A 38 5.95 -4.70 2.25
N GLU A 39 5.38 -3.52 2.51
CA GLU A 39 4.11 -3.41 3.26
C GLU A 39 2.89 -3.68 2.38
N ALA A 40 2.94 -3.28 1.10
CA ALA A 40 1.91 -3.49 0.11
C ALA A 40 1.72 -4.98 -0.23
N ASP A 41 2.81 -5.75 -0.31
CA ASP A 41 2.79 -7.20 -0.56
C ASP A 41 1.97 -7.94 0.50
N VAL A 42 2.08 -7.54 1.78
CA VAL A 42 1.28 -8.14 2.86
C VAL A 42 -0.22 -7.96 2.63
N VAL A 43 -0.63 -6.81 2.11
CA VAL A 43 -2.04 -6.53 1.80
C VAL A 43 -2.48 -7.28 0.54
N GLN A 44 -1.62 -7.38 -0.47
CA GLN A 44 -1.89 -8.13 -1.70
C GLN A 44 -2.00 -9.64 -1.44
N ASP A 45 -1.12 -10.22 -0.63
CA ASP A 45 -1.16 -11.63 -0.23
C ASP A 45 -2.41 -11.97 0.58
N ALA A 46 -2.93 -11.00 1.34
CA ALA A 46 -4.17 -11.14 2.08
C ALA A 46 -5.42 -11.01 1.18
N ALA A 47 -5.28 -10.47 -0.03
CA ALA A 47 -6.40 -10.27 -0.94
C ALA A 47 -6.89 -11.61 -1.53
N GLY A 48 -8.20 -11.74 -1.68
CA GLY A 48 -8.79 -12.82 -2.47
C GLY A 48 -8.92 -12.43 -3.94
N PRO A 49 -9.22 -13.38 -4.84
CA PRO A 49 -9.38 -13.11 -6.28
C PRO A 49 -10.45 -12.06 -6.60
N ALA A 50 -11.46 -11.90 -5.73
CA ALA A 50 -12.51 -10.91 -5.88
C ALA A 50 -12.04 -9.47 -5.58
N ASP A 51 -10.97 -9.32 -4.79
CA ASP A 51 -10.52 -8.05 -4.24
C ASP A 51 -9.10 -7.65 -4.70
N GLU A 52 -8.37 -8.56 -5.35
CA GLU A 52 -7.01 -8.36 -5.86
C GLU A 52 -6.87 -7.10 -6.72
N ALA A 53 -7.73 -6.94 -7.74
CA ALA A 53 -7.69 -5.78 -8.63
C ALA A 53 -7.93 -4.47 -7.88
N TRP A 54 -8.89 -4.48 -6.94
CA TRP A 54 -9.18 -3.30 -6.12
C TRP A 54 -8.04 -2.98 -5.15
N VAL A 55 -7.45 -3.99 -4.50
CA VAL A 55 -6.27 -3.79 -3.63
C VAL A 55 -5.13 -3.16 -4.44
N HIS A 56 -4.86 -3.70 -5.63
CA HIS A 56 -3.84 -3.18 -6.53
C HIS A 56 -4.08 -1.71 -6.89
N GLU A 57 -5.29 -1.35 -7.32
CA GLU A 57 -5.65 0.05 -7.66
C GLU A 57 -5.45 0.99 -6.46
N ARG A 58 -5.88 0.59 -5.26
CA ARG A 58 -5.75 1.42 -4.05
C ARG A 58 -4.30 1.61 -3.62
N LEU A 59 -3.48 0.57 -3.68
CA LEU A 59 -2.06 0.64 -3.35
C LEU A 59 -1.28 1.45 -4.39
N SER A 60 -1.60 1.32 -5.67
CA SER A 60 -1.00 2.14 -6.73
C SER A 60 -1.31 3.62 -6.54
N ALA A 61 -2.56 3.97 -6.21
CA ALA A 61 -2.94 5.36 -5.96
C ALA A 61 -2.18 5.95 -4.76
N LEU A 62 -2.04 5.18 -3.67
CA LEU A 62 -1.26 5.59 -2.51
C LEU A 62 0.21 5.82 -2.85
N LEU A 63 0.81 4.95 -3.66
CA LEU A 63 2.19 5.09 -4.07
C LEU A 63 2.40 6.34 -4.93
N SER A 64 1.54 6.57 -5.94
CA SER A 64 1.60 7.76 -6.80
C SER A 64 1.49 9.06 -5.98
N GLU A 65 0.60 9.11 -4.99
CA GLU A 65 0.49 10.24 -4.08
C GLU A 65 1.77 10.42 -3.24
N ALA A 66 2.38 9.33 -2.77
CA ALA A 66 3.58 9.37 -1.95
C ALA A 66 4.82 9.87 -2.70
N ILE A 67 4.99 9.47 -3.96
CA ILE A 67 6.13 9.88 -4.81
C ILE A 67 5.89 11.20 -5.56
N GLY A 68 4.68 11.76 -5.49
CA GLY A 68 4.32 13.03 -6.11
C GLY A 68 3.98 12.95 -7.60
N GLU A 69 3.57 11.77 -8.09
CA GLU A 69 3.12 11.54 -9.47
C GLU A 69 1.59 11.64 -9.63
N ALA A 70 0.94 12.54 -8.87
CA ALA A 70 -0.50 12.77 -8.89
C ALA A 70 -0.93 13.93 -9.81
#